data_AF-A0A7V2F341-F1
#
_entry.id   AF-A0A7V2F341-F1
#
_cell.length_a   1.000
_cell.length_b   1.000
_cell.length_c   1.000
_cell.angle_alpha   90.00
_cell.angle_beta   90.00
_cell.angle_gamma   90.00
#
_symmetry.space_group_name_H-M   'P 1'
#
loop_
_entity.id
_entity.type
_entity.pdbx_description
1 polymer ?
#
loop_
_entity_poly.entity_id
_entity_poly.type
_entity_poly.pdbx_seq_one_letter_code
_entity_poly.pdbx_strand_id
1 'polypeptide(L)'
;MPGAAAGLLARAMQAHPYIRIMPDKPTYETEGEIPRFDERDTVFSREALEPGSPEEREYHERHPEKRGVDERLARFILSKMERPRRGEPGPNGAAGKPFDGHLSRAVYEAHFVTSAALALPDQVDGAPAEERVEWDPAEASRRIKAFARSLGADDVRIGPLDPSWVYSHRGSRPFFSEGYENPPYFTGIPEGYQGARYGEPIELDHASAVSMAFRQDRDLVATGATRAVDFETGRVYAKSVVASVQLARFIRALGWPARAHHLRNYLVMLVPVAVDAGIGELARAGYAVSRSLGANFRLSCVTTDMPLEHDGPIDIGMQDFCEKCRKCATNCPAG
;
A
#
# COMPACT_ATOMS: atom_id res chain seq x y z
N MET A 1 -36.04 1.92 -52.04
CA MET A 1 -34.97 1.34 -51.20
C MET A 1 -34.09 2.48 -50.72
N PRO A 2 -34.27 2.95 -49.48
CA PRO A 2 -33.26 2.67 -48.44
C PRO A 2 -33.92 2.48 -47.06
N GLY A 3 -33.84 1.27 -46.49
CA GLY A 3 -34.55 0.99 -45.23
C GLY A 3 -34.07 -0.25 -44.48
N ALA A 4 -32.82 -0.66 -44.66
CA ALA A 4 -32.30 -1.89 -44.03
C ALA A 4 -30.90 -1.77 -43.41
N ALA A 5 -30.28 -0.59 -43.39
CA ALA A 5 -28.92 -0.42 -42.86
C ALA A 5 -28.84 0.25 -41.47
N ALA A 6 -29.94 0.80 -40.94
CA ALA A 6 -29.94 1.48 -39.63
C ALA A 6 -30.23 0.53 -38.44
N GLY A 7 -30.65 -0.71 -38.70
CA GLY A 7 -31.07 -1.67 -37.67
C GLY A 7 -29.99 -2.61 -37.12
N LEU A 8 -28.78 -2.62 -37.70
CA LEU A 8 -27.72 -3.57 -37.30
C LEU A 8 -26.59 -2.96 -36.44
N LEU A 9 -26.55 -1.63 -36.29
CA LEU A 9 -25.61 -0.96 -35.38
C LEU A 9 -26.21 -0.65 -33.98
N ALA A 10 -27.52 -0.83 -33.81
CA ALA A 10 -28.21 -0.65 -32.52
C ALA A 10 -28.26 -1.92 -31.64
N ARG A 11 -27.56 -3.00 -32.01
CA ARG A 11 -27.59 -4.29 -31.31
C ARG A 11 -26.24 -4.79 -30.77
N ALA A 12 -25.24 -3.92 -30.64
CA ALA A 12 -23.94 -4.25 -30.06
C ALA A 12 -23.61 -3.49 -28.75
N MET A 13 -24.61 -2.90 -28.08
CA MET A 13 -24.47 -2.30 -26.74
C MET A 13 -25.46 -2.87 -25.72
N GLN A 14 -25.79 -4.15 -25.82
CA GLN A 14 -26.32 -4.87 -24.66
C GLN A 14 -25.16 -5.11 -23.69
N ALA A 15 -24.93 -4.11 -22.84
CA ALA A 15 -24.20 -4.27 -21.60
C ALA A 15 -24.77 -5.50 -20.87
N HIS A 16 -23.90 -6.47 -20.56
CA HIS A 16 -24.28 -7.65 -19.80
C HIS A 16 -24.89 -7.19 -18.45
N PRO A 17 -26.08 -7.70 -18.06
CA PRO A 17 -26.82 -7.22 -16.90
C PRO A 17 -26.25 -7.82 -15.61
N TYR A 18 -25.12 -7.32 -15.14
CA TYR A 18 -24.76 -7.44 -13.73
C TYR A 18 -24.82 -6.04 -13.14
N ILE A 19 -25.95 -5.77 -12.50
CA ILE A 19 -26.28 -4.52 -11.81
C ILE A 19 -25.09 -4.13 -10.94
N ARG A 20 -24.58 -2.90 -11.11
CA ARG A 20 -23.64 -2.30 -10.17
C ARG A 20 -24.43 -1.98 -8.91
N ILE A 21 -24.43 -2.90 -7.95
CA ILE A 21 -24.98 -2.62 -6.62
C ILE A 21 -23.94 -1.74 -5.92
N MET A 22 -24.36 -0.56 -5.50
CA MET A 22 -23.60 0.35 -4.63
C MET A 22 -24.17 0.13 -3.22
N PRO A 23 -23.66 -0.84 -2.45
CA PRO A 23 -24.14 -1.06 -1.10
C PRO A 23 -23.75 0.09 -0.18
N ASP A 24 -24.53 0.29 0.88
CA ASP A 24 -24.24 1.32 1.91
C ASP A 24 -23.00 0.98 2.77
N LYS A 25 -22.55 -0.28 2.73
CA LYS A 25 -21.38 -0.80 3.47
C LYS A 25 -20.62 -1.83 2.64
N PRO A 26 -19.34 -2.11 2.97
CA PRO A 26 -18.61 -3.23 2.36
C PRO A 26 -19.36 -4.56 2.47
N THR A 27 -19.13 -5.43 1.50
CA THR A 27 -19.83 -6.72 1.33
C THR A 27 -19.30 -7.83 2.25
N TYR A 28 -18.15 -7.63 2.90
CA TYR A 28 -17.61 -8.60 3.85
C TYR A 28 -18.36 -8.54 5.18
N GLU A 29 -18.36 -9.65 5.90
CA GLU A 29 -18.86 -9.71 7.27
C GLU A 29 -17.73 -9.41 8.25
N THR A 30 -18.07 -8.69 9.32
CA THR A 30 -17.16 -8.43 10.43
C THR A 30 -17.48 -9.39 11.57
N GLU A 31 -16.48 -10.16 11.99
CA GLU A 31 -16.57 -10.99 13.18
C GLU A 31 -16.04 -10.22 14.40
N GLY A 32 -16.94 -9.80 15.29
CA GLY A 32 -16.59 -9.07 16.52
C GLY A 32 -16.32 -7.58 16.32
N GLU A 33 -15.62 -6.97 17.27
CA GLU A 33 -15.16 -5.57 17.16
C GLU A 33 -13.86 -5.50 16.34
N ILE A 34 -13.69 -4.40 15.60
CA ILE A 34 -12.44 -4.13 14.87
C ILE A 34 -11.64 -3.07 15.65
N PRO A 35 -10.78 -3.47 16.59
CA PRO A 35 -9.86 -2.54 17.24
C PRO A 35 -8.84 -2.04 16.23
N ARG A 36 -8.26 -0.85 16.50
CA ARG A 36 -7.12 -0.34 15.74
C ARG A 36 -5.97 -1.35 15.78
N PHE A 37 -5.55 -1.82 14.62
CA PHE A 37 -4.45 -2.79 14.50
C PHE A 37 -3.12 -2.15 14.93
N ASP A 38 -2.31 -2.85 15.71
CA ASP A 38 -0.96 -2.38 16.07
C ASP A 38 0.00 -2.63 14.90
N GLU A 39 0.57 -1.58 14.29
CA GLU A 39 1.48 -1.77 13.14
C GLU A 39 2.70 -2.63 13.51
N ARG A 40 3.08 -2.67 14.79
CA ARG A 40 4.18 -3.52 15.29
C ARG A 40 3.91 -5.01 15.11
N ASP A 41 2.65 -5.42 14.99
CA ASP A 41 2.27 -6.81 14.74
C ASP A 41 2.37 -7.22 13.27
N THR A 42 2.59 -6.26 12.36
CA THR A 42 2.82 -6.59 10.95
C THR A 42 4.10 -7.41 10.79
N VAL A 43 4.10 -8.34 9.82
CA VAL A 43 5.30 -9.14 9.52
C VAL A 43 6.50 -8.25 9.18
N PHE A 44 6.31 -7.15 8.45
CA PHE A 44 7.40 -6.24 8.07
C PHE A 44 7.97 -5.45 9.26
N SER A 45 7.15 -5.11 10.25
CA SER A 45 7.64 -4.48 11.47
C SER A 45 8.46 -5.46 12.30
N ARG A 46 7.97 -6.70 12.45
CA ARG A 46 8.66 -7.79 13.17
C ARG A 46 9.93 -8.24 12.46
N GLU A 47 9.91 -8.30 11.14
CA GLU A 47 11.06 -8.58 10.28
C GLU A 47 12.21 -7.61 10.54
N ALA A 48 11.89 -6.35 10.83
CA ALA A 48 12.84 -5.29 11.05
C ALA A 48 13.40 -5.27 12.48
N LEU A 49 12.94 -6.12 13.41
CA LEU A 49 13.45 -6.19 14.78
C LEU A 49 14.89 -6.70 14.80
N GLU A 50 15.76 -5.96 15.48
CA GLU A 50 17.15 -6.36 15.65
C GLU A 50 17.27 -7.37 16.80
N PRO A 51 17.90 -8.54 16.59
CA PRO A 51 18.05 -9.54 17.64
C PRO A 51 18.72 -8.97 18.90
N GLY A 52 18.09 -9.12 20.06
CA GLY A 52 18.58 -8.59 21.33
C GLY A 52 18.44 -7.07 21.48
N SER A 53 17.70 -6.37 20.62
CA SER A 53 17.33 -4.97 20.84
C SER A 53 16.29 -4.83 21.97
N PRO A 54 16.19 -3.66 22.63
CA PRO A 54 15.09 -3.38 23.56
C PRO A 54 13.71 -3.61 22.95
N GLU A 55 13.52 -3.25 21.68
CA GLU A 55 12.27 -3.40 20.95
C GLU A 55 11.91 -4.86 20.67
N GLU A 56 12.89 -5.70 20.32
CA GLU A 56 12.66 -7.13 20.14
C GLU A 56 12.24 -7.80 21.45
N ARG A 57 12.94 -7.48 22.55
CA ARG A 57 12.58 -7.99 23.89
C ARG A 57 11.17 -7.58 24.30
N GLU A 58 10.86 -6.29 24.18
CA GLU A 58 9.53 -5.74 24.49
C GLU A 58 8.43 -6.42 23.68
N TYR A 59 8.66 -6.58 22.37
CA TYR A 59 7.70 -7.21 21.48
C TYR A 59 7.43 -8.68 21.86
N HIS A 60 8.47 -9.49 22.08
CA HIS A 60 8.32 -10.90 22.44
C HIS A 60 7.93 -11.14 23.91
N GLU A 61 8.05 -10.13 24.78
CA GLU A 61 7.45 -10.18 26.12
C GLU A 61 5.93 -10.05 26.04
N ARG A 62 5.40 -9.19 25.16
CA ARG A 62 3.96 -9.10 24.88
C ARG A 62 3.43 -10.26 24.02
N HIS A 63 4.27 -10.78 23.12
CA HIS A 63 3.93 -11.81 22.14
C HIS A 63 4.86 -13.03 22.19
N PRO A 64 4.91 -13.77 23.31
CA PRO A 64 5.82 -14.91 23.47
C PRO A 64 5.59 -16.02 22.43
N GLU A 65 4.37 -16.13 21.89
CA GLU A 65 4.01 -17.08 20.84
C GLU A 65 4.66 -16.77 19.47
N LYS A 66 5.10 -15.53 19.25
CA LYS A 66 5.73 -15.10 18.00
C LYS A 66 7.24 -15.30 17.99
N ARG A 67 7.89 -15.41 19.14
CA ARG A 67 9.35 -15.52 19.27
C ARG A 67 9.95 -16.58 18.35
N GLY A 68 9.40 -17.80 18.38
CA GLY A 68 9.94 -18.91 17.60
C GLY A 68 9.84 -18.70 16.07
N VAL A 69 8.79 -18.04 15.57
CA VAL A 69 8.67 -17.75 14.13
C VAL A 69 9.57 -16.59 13.72
N ASP A 70 9.68 -15.56 14.57
CA ASP A 70 10.48 -14.38 14.29
C ASP A 70 11.98 -14.68 14.35
N GLU A 71 12.43 -15.52 15.29
CA GLU A 71 13.81 -16.02 15.30
C GLU A 71 14.17 -16.79 14.02
N ARG A 72 13.24 -17.58 13.48
CA ARG A 72 13.45 -18.27 12.19
C ARG A 72 13.53 -17.29 11.03
N LEU A 73 12.66 -16.28 11.04
CA LEU A 73 12.65 -15.21 10.04
C LEU A 73 13.94 -14.40 10.08
N ALA A 74 14.37 -13.95 11.27
CA ALA A 74 15.62 -13.23 11.48
C ALA A 74 16.84 -14.04 10.98
N ARG A 75 16.92 -15.34 11.33
CA ARG A 75 17.98 -16.23 10.81
C ARG A 75 17.94 -16.35 9.29
N PHE A 76 16.75 -16.45 8.69
CA PHE A 76 16.60 -16.48 7.24
C PHE A 76 17.13 -15.18 6.60
N ILE A 77 16.77 -14.01 7.13
CA ILE A 77 17.20 -12.72 6.60
C ILE A 77 18.69 -12.51 6.75
N LEU A 78 19.25 -12.80 7.93
CA LEU A 78 20.69 -12.74 8.17
C LEU A 78 21.43 -13.64 7.18
N SER A 79 20.94 -14.85 6.90
CA SER A 79 21.55 -15.72 5.87
C SER A 79 21.54 -15.09 4.47
N LYS A 80 20.57 -14.21 4.15
CA LYS A 80 20.52 -13.47 2.87
C LYS A 80 21.42 -12.24 2.86
N MET A 81 21.66 -11.63 4.02
CA MET A 81 22.48 -10.43 4.18
C MET A 81 23.97 -10.76 4.33
N GLU A 82 24.31 -11.94 4.85
CA GLU A 82 25.67 -12.47 4.83
C GLU A 82 26.13 -12.57 3.37
N ARG A 83 27.02 -11.65 2.97
CA ARG A 83 27.67 -11.72 1.66
C ARG A 83 28.36 -13.09 1.57
N PRO A 84 28.00 -13.97 0.62
CA PRO A 84 28.78 -15.18 0.42
C PRO A 84 30.23 -14.75 0.19
N ARG A 85 31.18 -15.40 0.87
CA ARG A 85 32.60 -15.20 0.56
C ARG A 85 32.79 -15.51 -0.92
N ARG A 86 33.70 -14.79 -1.57
CA ARG A 86 33.97 -14.94 -3.00
C ARG A 86 34.20 -16.42 -3.33
N GLY A 87 33.23 -17.06 -3.99
CA GLY A 87 33.28 -18.48 -4.36
C GLY A 87 32.36 -19.44 -3.58
N GLU A 88 31.56 -18.97 -2.61
CA GLU A 88 30.62 -19.83 -1.87
C GLU A 88 29.19 -19.80 -2.45
N PRO A 89 28.47 -20.95 -2.48
CA PRO A 89 27.06 -21.00 -2.88
C PRO A 89 26.18 -20.23 -1.89
N GLY A 90 25.31 -19.34 -2.39
CA GLY A 90 24.36 -18.61 -1.55
C GLY A 90 23.21 -19.50 -1.00
N PRO A 91 22.43 -19.02 -0.03
CA PRO A 91 21.51 -19.84 0.76
C PRO A 91 20.21 -20.25 0.03
N ASN A 92 20.10 -20.01 -1.27
CA ASN A 92 19.02 -20.53 -2.11
C ASN A 92 19.64 -21.31 -3.26
N GLY A 93 20.04 -22.55 -2.98
CA GLY A 93 20.55 -23.53 -3.94
C GLY A 93 19.57 -23.88 -5.07
N ALA A 94 19.13 -22.91 -5.86
CA ALA A 94 18.82 -23.13 -7.26
C ALA A 94 20.16 -23.54 -7.90
N ALA A 95 20.27 -24.81 -8.22
CA ALA A 95 21.44 -25.38 -8.86
C ALA A 95 21.95 -24.46 -9.98
N GLY A 96 23.16 -23.94 -9.81
CA GLY A 96 23.96 -23.43 -10.93
C GLY A 96 23.78 -21.96 -11.35
N LYS A 97 23.38 -21.02 -10.50
CA LYS A 97 23.61 -19.58 -10.80
C LYS A 97 24.36 -18.86 -9.68
N PRO A 98 25.48 -18.17 -10.00
CA PRO A 98 26.16 -17.28 -9.05
C PRO A 98 25.18 -16.26 -8.49
N PHE A 99 25.45 -15.79 -7.28
CA PHE A 99 24.77 -14.66 -6.66
C PHE A 99 24.93 -13.42 -7.57
N ASP A 100 23.98 -13.16 -8.48
CA ASP A 100 23.91 -11.93 -9.26
C ASP A 100 23.37 -10.78 -8.39
N GLY A 101 23.97 -10.61 -7.21
CA GLY A 101 23.56 -9.66 -6.19
C GLY A 101 23.65 -8.22 -6.68
N HIS A 102 24.49 -7.95 -7.69
CA HIS A 102 24.61 -6.64 -8.31
C HIS A 102 23.34 -6.26 -9.08
N LEU A 103 22.76 -7.15 -9.90
CA LEU A 103 21.52 -6.86 -10.60
C LEU A 103 20.35 -6.70 -9.63
N SER A 104 20.22 -7.60 -8.65
CA SER A 104 19.18 -7.48 -7.61
C SER A 104 19.32 -6.16 -6.84
N ARG A 105 20.54 -5.78 -6.42
CA ARG A 105 20.78 -4.49 -5.77
C ARG A 105 20.42 -3.33 -6.69
N ALA A 106 20.81 -3.37 -7.96
CA ALA A 106 20.51 -2.30 -8.92
C ALA A 106 18.99 -2.07 -9.09
N VAL A 107 18.20 -3.14 -9.17
CA VAL A 107 16.72 -3.03 -9.23
C VAL A 107 16.17 -2.40 -7.94
N TYR A 108 16.66 -2.82 -6.78
CA TYR A 108 16.25 -2.24 -5.50
C TYR A 108 16.63 -0.77 -5.37
N GLU A 109 17.85 -0.41 -5.73
CA GLU A 109 18.35 0.98 -5.70
C GLU A 109 17.53 1.89 -6.62
N ALA A 110 17.22 1.42 -7.84
CA ALA A 110 16.56 2.23 -8.85
C ALA A 110 15.09 2.57 -8.54
N HIS A 111 14.42 1.77 -7.72
CA HIS A 111 12.96 1.89 -7.55
C HIS A 111 12.51 1.93 -6.08
N PHE A 112 13.01 1.00 -5.26
CA PHE A 112 12.62 0.90 -3.86
C PHE A 112 13.33 1.92 -2.97
N VAL A 113 14.56 2.28 -3.31
CA VAL A 113 15.38 3.24 -2.54
C VAL A 113 15.07 4.68 -2.92
N THR A 114 14.81 4.97 -4.19
CA THR A 114 14.44 6.31 -4.67
C THR A 114 13.23 6.90 -3.93
N SER A 115 12.32 6.03 -3.48
CA SER A 115 11.11 6.43 -2.73
C SER A 115 11.39 6.86 -1.29
N ALA A 116 12.58 6.59 -0.75
CA ALA A 116 12.84 6.73 0.67
C ALA A 116 12.93 8.19 1.12
N ALA A 117 13.54 9.08 0.33
CA ALA A 117 13.60 10.50 0.65
C ALA A 117 12.20 11.14 0.72
N LEU A 118 11.26 10.64 -0.07
CA LEU A 118 9.86 11.09 -0.07
C LEU A 118 9.05 10.55 1.13
N ALA A 119 9.63 9.67 1.95
CA ALA A 119 9.02 9.14 3.16
C ALA A 119 9.27 10.01 4.40
N LEU A 120 10.09 11.05 4.28
CA LEU A 120 10.41 11.94 5.39
C LEU A 120 9.14 12.68 5.88
N PRO A 121 9.06 13.02 7.18
CA PRO A 121 7.84 13.58 7.78
C PRO A 121 7.34 14.84 7.08
N ASP A 122 8.25 15.74 6.69
CA ASP A 122 7.99 16.99 5.99
C ASP A 122 7.59 16.81 4.51
N GLN A 123 7.85 15.62 3.95
CA GLN A 123 7.43 15.26 2.60
C GLN A 123 6.01 14.73 2.62
N VAL A 124 5.75 13.74 3.49
CA VAL A 124 4.44 13.09 3.58
C VAL A 124 3.40 13.96 4.24
N ASP A 125 3.81 14.86 5.14
CA ASP A 125 2.94 15.72 5.94
C ASP A 125 3.45 17.16 5.96
N GLY A 126 2.73 18.06 6.64
CA GLY A 126 3.19 19.42 6.88
C GLY A 126 2.05 20.39 7.10
N ALA A 127 2.41 21.64 7.41
CA ALA A 127 1.44 22.70 7.57
C ALA A 127 0.72 23.01 6.23
N PRO A 128 -0.61 23.17 6.23
CA PRO A 128 -1.32 23.74 5.09
C PRO A 128 -0.98 25.23 4.91
N ALA A 129 -1.25 25.76 3.71
CA ALA A 129 -1.19 27.20 3.45
C ALA A 129 -2.20 27.96 4.34
N GLU A 130 -1.87 29.20 4.70
CA GLU A 130 -2.75 30.05 5.53
C GLU A 130 -4.08 30.38 4.83
N GLU A 131 -4.03 30.62 3.52
CA GLU A 131 -5.19 30.89 2.71
C GLU A 131 -5.83 29.58 2.22
N ARG A 132 -7.14 29.44 2.44
CA ARG A 132 -7.91 28.29 1.98
C ARG A 132 -8.61 28.58 0.67
N VAL A 133 -8.37 27.71 -0.30
CA VAL A 133 -9.17 27.64 -1.51
C VAL A 133 -10.41 26.81 -1.21
N GLU A 134 -11.56 27.47 -1.18
CA GLU A 134 -12.86 26.82 -0.99
C GLU A 134 -13.50 26.48 -2.32
N TRP A 135 -13.86 25.20 -2.47
CA TRP A 135 -14.66 24.69 -3.58
C TRP A 135 -15.89 23.99 -3.02
N ASP A 136 -16.96 23.93 -3.80
CA ASP A 136 -18.05 23.00 -3.54
C ASP A 136 -17.51 21.56 -3.45
N PRO A 137 -17.92 20.72 -2.46
CA PRO A 137 -17.35 19.39 -2.26
C PRO A 137 -17.42 18.48 -3.49
N ALA A 138 -18.48 18.59 -4.31
CA ALA A 138 -18.59 17.78 -5.53
C ALA A 138 -17.59 18.25 -6.58
N GLU A 139 -17.38 19.56 -6.71
CA GLU A 139 -16.34 20.12 -7.57
C GLU A 139 -14.92 19.76 -7.09
N ALA A 140 -14.67 19.89 -5.78
CA ALA A 140 -13.41 19.51 -5.15
C ALA A 140 -13.07 18.05 -5.45
N SER A 141 -13.99 17.12 -5.20
CA SER A 141 -13.81 15.71 -5.48
C SER A 141 -13.48 15.43 -6.95
N ARG A 142 -14.16 16.10 -7.90
CA ARG A 142 -13.84 15.96 -9.33
C ARG A 142 -12.43 16.44 -9.66
N ARG A 143 -12.02 17.61 -9.14
CA ARG A 143 -10.70 18.20 -9.38
C ARG A 143 -9.58 17.37 -8.77
N ILE A 144 -9.75 16.94 -7.52
CA ILE A 144 -8.78 16.08 -6.81
C ILE A 144 -8.60 14.74 -7.52
N LYS A 145 -9.70 14.06 -7.91
CA LYS A 145 -9.64 12.82 -8.69
C LYS A 145 -8.96 13.05 -10.04
N ALA A 146 -9.25 14.15 -10.74
CA ALA A 146 -8.62 14.47 -12.01
C ALA A 146 -7.11 14.72 -11.86
N PHE A 147 -6.70 15.46 -10.83
CA PHE A 147 -5.29 15.70 -10.55
C PHE A 147 -4.56 14.39 -10.22
N ALA A 148 -5.09 13.57 -9.31
CA ALA A 148 -4.52 12.27 -8.97
C ALA A 148 -4.36 11.34 -10.20
N ARG A 149 -5.34 11.31 -11.10
CA ARG A 149 -5.22 10.59 -12.38
C ARG A 149 -4.13 11.15 -13.29
N SER A 150 -3.97 12.47 -13.33
CA SER A 150 -2.88 13.11 -14.11
C SER A 150 -1.48 12.76 -13.59
N LEU A 151 -1.36 12.44 -12.29
CA LEU A 151 -0.14 11.92 -11.67
C LEU A 151 0.08 10.42 -11.94
N GLY A 152 -0.87 9.77 -12.64
CA GLY A 152 -0.76 8.41 -13.11
C GLY A 152 -1.48 7.36 -12.27
N ALA A 153 -2.38 7.74 -11.35
CA ALA A 153 -3.28 6.78 -10.73
C ALA A 153 -4.29 6.23 -11.78
N ASP A 154 -4.45 4.92 -11.84
CA ASP A 154 -5.32 4.22 -12.79
C ASP A 154 -6.79 4.21 -12.33
N ASP A 155 -7.03 4.13 -11.02
CA ASP A 155 -8.33 4.40 -10.39
C ASP A 155 -8.14 5.27 -9.15
N VAL A 156 -9.10 6.15 -8.90
CA VAL A 156 -9.10 7.09 -7.78
C VAL A 156 -10.49 7.17 -7.19
N ARG A 157 -10.57 6.90 -5.89
CA ARG A 157 -11.79 6.94 -5.10
C ARG A 157 -11.57 7.72 -3.83
N ILE A 158 -12.62 8.34 -3.33
CA ILE A 158 -12.62 9.11 -2.09
C ILE A 158 -13.63 8.45 -1.17
N GLY A 159 -13.25 8.11 0.05
CA GLY A 159 -14.15 7.57 1.05
C GLY A 159 -13.91 8.23 2.40
N PRO A 160 -14.74 7.92 3.41
CA PRO A 160 -14.45 8.30 4.78
C PRO A 160 -13.17 7.61 5.26
N LEU A 161 -12.43 8.25 6.17
CA LEU A 161 -11.39 7.57 6.92
C LEU A 161 -12.00 6.97 8.20
N ASP A 162 -12.28 5.67 8.19
CA ASP A 162 -12.66 4.97 9.41
C ASP A 162 -11.44 4.87 10.35
N PRO A 163 -11.53 5.34 11.61
CA PRO A 163 -10.46 5.24 12.59
C PRO A 163 -9.96 3.82 12.85
N SER A 164 -10.77 2.78 12.66
CA SER A 164 -10.36 1.38 12.79
C SER A 164 -9.27 0.98 11.78
N TRP A 165 -9.14 1.71 10.67
CA TRP A 165 -8.09 1.48 9.67
C TRP A 165 -6.79 2.23 9.95
N VAL A 166 -6.78 3.12 10.94
CA VAL A 166 -5.57 3.81 11.41
C VAL A 166 -4.86 2.89 12.40
N TYR A 167 -3.59 2.57 12.12
CA TYR A 167 -2.79 1.77 13.03
C TYR A 167 -2.71 2.41 14.42
N SER A 168 -2.73 1.64 15.51
CA SER A 168 -2.69 2.18 16.88
C SER A 168 -1.33 2.76 17.27
N HIS A 169 -0.26 2.05 16.93
CA HIS A 169 1.12 2.44 17.20
C HIS A 169 1.97 2.33 15.94
N ARG A 170 3.04 3.12 15.89
CA ARG A 170 4.01 3.09 14.81
C ARG A 170 4.86 1.83 14.91
N GLY A 171 4.87 1.03 13.84
CA GLY A 171 5.70 -0.16 13.67
C GLY A 171 6.71 -0.02 12.53
N SER A 172 6.49 0.90 11.59
CA SER A 172 7.45 1.17 10.51
C SER A 172 8.61 2.04 10.99
N ARG A 173 9.84 1.55 10.80
CA ARG A 173 11.09 2.23 11.15
C ARG A 173 11.51 3.19 10.03
N PRO A 174 11.48 4.51 10.25
CA PRO A 174 12.03 5.47 9.29
C PRO A 174 13.57 5.37 9.24
N PHE A 175 14.21 5.03 10.36
CA PHE A 175 15.66 4.86 10.51
C PHE A 175 15.95 3.67 11.42
N PHE A 176 17.11 3.05 11.23
CA PHE A 176 17.60 1.94 12.05
C PHE A 176 18.68 2.44 13.03
N SER A 177 19.14 1.56 13.92
CA SER A 177 20.17 1.86 14.92
C SER A 177 21.54 2.17 14.27
N GLU A 178 22.51 2.60 15.10
CA GLU A 178 23.86 2.91 14.63
C GLU A 178 24.49 1.73 13.85
N GLY A 179 24.95 2.01 12.63
CA GLY A 179 25.61 1.02 11.77
C GLY A 179 24.75 0.46 10.63
N TYR A 180 23.45 0.77 10.58
CA TYR A 180 22.59 0.44 9.45
C TYR A 180 22.29 1.68 8.60
N GLU A 181 22.86 1.73 7.40
CA GLU A 181 22.53 2.76 6.40
C GLU A 181 21.14 2.49 5.83
N ASN A 182 20.11 3.11 6.41
CA ASN A 182 18.78 3.08 5.84
C ASN A 182 18.61 4.26 4.89
N PRO A 183 18.15 4.08 3.65
CA PRO A 183 17.81 5.20 2.80
C PRO A 183 16.63 6.00 3.38
N PRO A 184 16.62 7.34 3.26
CA PRO A 184 17.76 8.20 2.88
C PRO A 184 18.95 8.00 3.82
N TYR A 185 20.15 7.74 3.27
CA TYR A 185 21.32 7.12 3.94
C TYR A 185 21.82 7.90 5.17
N PHE A 186 21.07 7.83 6.24
CA PHE A 186 21.42 8.42 7.52
C PHE A 186 22.02 7.33 8.40
N THR A 187 23.01 7.72 9.22
CA THR A 187 23.64 6.85 10.21
C THR A 187 22.87 6.83 11.54
N GLY A 188 21.57 7.21 11.52
CA GLY A 188 20.70 7.34 12.68
C GLY A 188 19.52 8.28 12.41
N ILE A 189 18.77 8.63 13.46
CA ILE A 189 17.67 9.61 13.38
C ILE A 189 18.30 11.01 13.21
N PRO A 190 17.98 11.77 12.14
CA PRO A 190 18.52 13.10 11.94
C PRO A 190 18.02 14.09 13.01
N GLU A 191 18.84 15.10 13.31
CA GLU A 191 18.44 16.21 14.19
C GLU A 191 17.19 16.90 13.63
N GLY A 192 16.21 17.16 14.51
CA GLY A 192 14.95 17.77 14.11
C GLY A 192 13.95 16.83 13.42
N TYR A 193 14.17 15.51 13.42
CA TYR A 193 13.15 14.56 12.96
C TYR A 193 11.86 14.66 13.80
N GLN A 194 10.74 14.99 13.16
CA GLN A 194 9.44 15.19 13.81
C GLN A 194 8.42 14.07 13.56
N GLY A 195 8.82 12.97 12.91
CA GLY A 195 7.92 11.85 12.67
C GLY A 195 7.80 10.95 13.90
N ALA A 196 6.71 10.18 13.95
CA ALA A 196 6.53 9.17 14.99
C ALA A 196 7.67 8.14 15.00
N ARG A 197 8.11 7.76 16.19
CA ARG A 197 9.10 6.71 16.45
C ARG A 197 8.41 5.36 16.65
N TYR A 198 9.16 4.28 16.50
CA TYR A 198 8.66 2.94 16.76
C TYR A 198 8.03 2.86 18.17
N GLY A 199 6.83 2.30 18.27
CA GLY A 199 6.08 2.16 19.51
C GLY A 199 5.29 3.39 19.95
N GLU A 200 5.48 4.56 19.32
CA GLU A 200 4.68 5.74 19.65
C GLU A 200 3.23 5.58 19.15
N PRO A 201 2.23 6.07 19.90
CA PRO A 201 0.85 6.07 19.44
C PRO A 201 0.70 6.92 18.19
N ILE A 202 -0.18 6.50 17.29
CA ILE A 202 -0.51 7.24 16.09
C ILE A 202 -1.79 8.04 16.34
N GLU A 203 -1.76 9.33 16.04
CA GLU A 203 -2.95 10.18 16.01
C GLU A 203 -3.15 10.66 14.58
N LEU A 204 -4.31 10.35 14.01
CA LEU A 204 -4.73 10.78 12.67
C LEU A 204 -6.26 10.81 12.65
N ASP A 205 -6.81 12.01 12.56
CA ASP A 205 -8.23 12.31 12.70
C ASP A 205 -8.83 12.97 11.44
N HIS A 206 -8.11 12.94 10.32
CA HIS A 206 -8.59 13.43 9.04
C HIS A 206 -9.93 12.79 8.64
N ALA A 207 -10.86 13.58 8.11
CA ALA A 207 -12.20 13.09 7.77
C ALA A 207 -12.25 12.14 6.56
N SER A 208 -11.41 12.37 5.55
CA SER A 208 -11.49 11.69 4.25
C SER A 208 -10.19 11.05 3.82
N ALA A 209 -10.30 10.02 2.99
CA ALA A 209 -9.18 9.31 2.37
C ALA A 209 -9.36 9.25 0.84
N VAL A 210 -8.36 9.76 0.10
CA VAL A 210 -8.24 9.65 -1.35
C VAL A 210 -7.40 8.43 -1.68
N SER A 211 -8.08 7.32 -1.97
CA SER A 211 -7.47 6.05 -2.38
C SER A 211 -7.08 6.07 -3.86
N MET A 212 -5.84 5.69 -4.15
CA MET A 212 -5.29 5.63 -5.52
C MET A 212 -4.75 4.25 -5.83
N ALA A 213 -5.20 3.67 -6.94
CA ALA A 213 -4.73 2.39 -7.44
C ALA A 213 -3.80 2.57 -8.64
N PHE A 214 -2.69 1.84 -8.66
CA PHE A 214 -1.67 1.89 -9.72
C PHE A 214 -1.48 0.49 -10.30
N ARG A 215 -1.85 0.32 -11.57
CA ARG A 215 -1.77 -0.94 -12.30
C ARG A 215 -0.34 -1.42 -12.41
N GLN A 216 -0.15 -2.72 -12.21
CA GLN A 216 1.09 -3.41 -12.55
C GLN A 216 1.02 -4.01 -13.97
N ASP A 217 2.17 -4.16 -14.61
CA ASP A 217 2.32 -4.96 -15.83
C ASP A 217 2.01 -6.43 -15.52
N ARG A 218 0.98 -6.95 -16.19
CA ARG A 218 0.49 -8.30 -15.97
C ARG A 218 1.52 -9.36 -16.37
N ASP A 219 2.24 -9.15 -17.47
CA ASP A 219 3.10 -10.17 -18.04
C ASP A 219 4.38 -10.29 -17.20
N LEU A 220 4.88 -9.18 -16.65
CA LEU A 220 5.95 -9.20 -15.64
C LEU A 220 5.50 -9.91 -14.37
N VAL A 221 4.33 -9.55 -13.81
CA VAL A 221 3.81 -10.15 -12.56
C VAL A 221 3.50 -11.64 -12.72
N ALA A 222 3.02 -12.07 -13.89
CA ALA A 222 2.71 -13.47 -14.19
C ALA A 222 3.93 -14.41 -14.14
N THR A 223 5.15 -13.87 -14.11
CA THR A 223 6.37 -14.68 -13.97
C THR A 223 6.54 -15.29 -12.58
N GLY A 224 5.75 -14.90 -11.56
CA GLY A 224 5.80 -15.48 -10.22
C GLY A 224 6.92 -14.90 -9.36
N ALA A 225 7.71 -15.72 -8.67
CA ALA A 225 8.75 -15.24 -7.76
C ALA A 225 10.08 -14.93 -8.49
N THR A 226 10.03 -14.12 -9.56
CA THR A 226 11.22 -13.72 -10.33
C THR A 226 11.56 -12.24 -10.16
N ARG A 227 12.79 -11.86 -10.53
CA ARG A 227 13.26 -10.47 -10.50
C ARG A 227 12.44 -9.51 -11.36
N ALA A 228 11.73 -10.01 -12.38
CA ALA A 228 10.82 -9.19 -13.17
C ALA A 228 9.67 -8.64 -12.30
N VAL A 229 9.22 -9.42 -11.32
CA VAL A 229 8.19 -8.99 -10.36
C VAL A 229 8.74 -7.99 -9.36
N ASP A 230 9.98 -8.15 -8.90
CA ASP A 230 10.64 -7.17 -8.03
C ASP A 230 10.78 -5.83 -8.75
N PHE A 231 11.24 -5.85 -10.00
CA PHE A 231 11.32 -4.66 -10.85
C PHE A 231 9.97 -3.96 -10.98
N GLU A 232 8.94 -4.70 -11.40
CA GLU A 232 7.63 -4.13 -11.65
C GLU A 232 6.98 -3.60 -10.37
N THR A 233 7.08 -4.35 -9.28
CA THR A 233 6.59 -3.93 -7.96
C THR A 233 7.28 -2.66 -7.50
N GLY A 234 8.61 -2.61 -7.56
CA GLY A 234 9.37 -1.44 -7.18
C GLY A 234 9.01 -0.22 -8.02
N ARG A 235 8.93 -0.39 -9.35
CA ARG A 235 8.59 0.67 -10.30
C ARG A 235 7.23 1.29 -10.01
N VAL A 236 6.22 0.45 -9.74
CA VAL A 236 4.86 0.92 -9.42
C VAL A 236 4.80 1.57 -8.05
N TYR A 237 5.54 1.05 -7.05
CA TYR A 237 5.66 1.74 -5.77
C TYR A 237 6.28 3.13 -5.90
N ALA A 238 7.40 3.25 -6.63
CA ALA A 238 8.05 4.54 -6.87
C ALA A 238 7.09 5.56 -7.50
N LYS A 239 6.32 5.13 -8.51
CA LYS A 239 5.25 5.93 -9.11
C LYS A 239 4.21 6.36 -8.08
N SER A 240 3.71 5.42 -7.27
CA SER A 240 2.65 5.67 -6.28
C SER A 240 3.07 6.62 -5.16
N VAL A 241 4.37 6.61 -4.78
CA VAL A 241 4.97 7.48 -3.76
C VAL A 241 5.01 8.92 -4.25
N VAL A 242 5.53 9.13 -5.47
CA VAL A 242 5.59 10.47 -6.06
C VAL A 242 4.19 11.07 -6.19
N ALA A 243 3.23 10.28 -6.70
CA ALA A 243 1.86 10.72 -6.88
C ALA A 243 1.18 11.11 -5.56
N SER A 244 1.33 10.31 -4.50
CA SER A 244 0.69 10.62 -3.21
C SER A 244 1.29 11.82 -2.52
N VAL A 245 2.62 11.99 -2.57
CA VAL A 245 3.28 13.18 -2.02
C VAL A 245 2.88 14.43 -2.79
N GLN A 246 2.86 14.39 -4.13
CA GLN A 246 2.43 15.53 -4.95
C GLN A 246 0.96 15.90 -4.67
N LEU A 247 0.07 14.90 -4.54
CA LEU A 247 -1.33 15.16 -4.20
C LEU A 247 -1.49 15.77 -2.80
N ALA A 248 -0.82 15.21 -1.79
CA ALA A 248 -0.91 15.74 -0.43
C ALA A 248 -0.37 17.17 -0.36
N ARG A 249 0.78 17.45 -1.00
CA ARG A 249 1.34 18.80 -1.10
C ARG A 249 0.41 19.77 -1.83
N PHE A 250 -0.25 19.31 -2.89
CA PHE A 250 -1.22 20.12 -3.62
C PHE A 250 -2.40 20.51 -2.72
N ILE A 251 -2.97 19.55 -1.99
CA ILE A 251 -4.08 19.83 -1.06
C ILE A 251 -3.64 20.76 0.06
N ARG A 252 -2.44 20.57 0.63
CA ARG A 252 -1.85 21.50 1.60
C ARG A 252 -1.66 22.91 1.03
N ALA A 253 -1.24 23.03 -0.23
CA ALA A 253 -1.10 24.31 -0.90
C ALA A 253 -2.46 25.00 -1.20
N LEU A 254 -3.55 24.24 -1.23
CA LEU A 254 -4.92 24.77 -1.25
C LEU A 254 -5.42 25.19 0.16
N GLY A 255 -4.60 25.05 1.20
CA GLY A 255 -4.93 25.45 2.57
C GLY A 255 -5.61 24.37 3.42
N TRP A 256 -5.67 23.12 2.96
CA TRP A 256 -6.30 22.01 3.68
C TRP A 256 -5.27 21.03 4.24
N PRO A 257 -5.38 20.59 5.51
CA PRO A 257 -4.53 19.53 6.07
C PRO A 257 -4.59 18.28 5.20
N ALA A 258 -3.43 17.72 4.84
CA ALA A 258 -3.37 16.48 4.07
C ALA A 258 -2.06 15.74 4.28
N ARG A 259 -2.15 14.41 4.35
CA ARG A 259 -1.00 13.51 4.56
C ARG A 259 -0.95 12.40 3.53
N ALA A 260 0.22 12.13 2.98
CA ALA A 260 0.47 11.00 2.08
C ALA A 260 0.76 9.70 2.86
N HIS A 261 0.25 8.58 2.33
CA HIS A 261 0.47 7.23 2.85
C HIS A 261 0.92 6.31 1.70
N HIS A 262 2.14 5.80 1.78
CA HIS A 262 2.78 5.00 0.72
C HIS A 262 3.83 4.03 1.31
N LEU A 263 4.45 3.19 0.47
CA LEU A 263 5.30 2.03 0.84
C LEU A 263 6.25 2.23 2.04
N ARG A 264 6.76 3.46 2.21
CA ARG A 264 7.80 3.80 3.20
C ARG A 264 7.28 4.55 4.41
N ASN A 265 6.01 4.99 4.38
CA ASN A 265 5.40 5.71 5.48
C ASN A 265 3.88 5.50 5.44
N TYR A 266 3.41 4.48 6.15
CA TYR A 266 1.99 4.23 6.39
C TYR A 266 1.61 4.66 7.80
N LEU A 267 0.37 5.14 7.95
CA LEU A 267 -0.32 5.20 9.24
C LEU A 267 -1.69 4.49 9.16
N VAL A 268 -2.07 4.04 7.97
CA VAL A 268 -3.38 3.47 7.67
C VAL A 268 -3.23 2.18 6.88
N MET A 269 -4.16 1.25 7.07
CA MET A 269 -4.28 0.03 6.28
C MET A 269 -4.96 0.34 4.95
N LEU A 270 -4.19 0.32 3.86
CA LEU A 270 -4.69 0.78 2.55
C LEU A 270 -5.80 -0.09 1.96
N VAL A 271 -5.79 -1.41 2.21
CA VAL A 271 -6.79 -2.32 1.64
C VAL A 271 -8.21 -1.99 2.11
N PRO A 272 -8.51 -1.94 3.43
CA PRO A 272 -9.85 -1.59 3.88
C PRO A 272 -10.25 -0.16 3.48
N VAL A 273 -9.33 0.82 3.57
CA VAL A 273 -9.58 2.21 3.11
C VAL A 273 -9.97 2.26 1.63
N ALA A 274 -9.34 1.45 0.78
CA ALA A 274 -9.67 1.36 -0.64
C ALA A 274 -10.99 0.62 -0.91
N VAL A 275 -11.35 -0.36 -0.07
CA VAL A 275 -12.63 -1.08 -0.15
C VAL A 275 -13.79 -0.15 0.23
N ASP A 276 -13.65 0.61 1.31
CA ASP A 276 -14.65 1.58 1.75
C ASP A 276 -14.92 2.67 0.71
N ALA A 277 -13.86 3.12 0.02
CA ALA A 277 -13.97 4.06 -1.08
C ALA A 277 -14.47 3.42 -2.40
N GLY A 278 -14.58 2.08 -2.48
CA GLY A 278 -15.08 1.38 -3.66
C GLY A 278 -14.09 1.21 -4.82
N ILE A 279 -12.79 1.09 -4.54
CA ILE A 279 -11.79 0.65 -5.54
C ILE A 279 -12.05 -0.81 -5.96
N GLY A 280 -12.48 -1.64 -5.01
CA GLY A 280 -12.64 -3.08 -5.15
C GLY A 280 -13.33 -3.69 -3.92
N GLU A 281 -13.44 -5.01 -3.92
CA GLU A 281 -13.89 -5.78 -2.76
C GLU A 281 -12.71 -6.51 -2.11
N LEU A 282 -12.77 -6.74 -0.80
CA LEU A 282 -11.83 -7.61 -0.10
C LEU A 282 -11.93 -9.04 -0.64
N ALA A 283 -10.79 -9.65 -0.98
CA ALA A 283 -10.71 -11.03 -1.44
C ALA A 283 -10.00 -11.93 -0.43
N ARG A 284 -10.16 -13.25 -0.57
CA ARG A 284 -9.56 -14.29 0.30
C ARG A 284 -8.07 -14.11 0.56
N ALA A 285 -7.32 -13.60 -0.43
CA ALA A 285 -5.87 -13.38 -0.29
C ALA A 285 -5.50 -12.15 0.58
N GLY A 286 -6.49 -11.45 1.15
CA GLY A 286 -6.28 -10.20 1.89
C GLY A 286 -6.05 -8.98 1.00
N TYR A 287 -6.29 -9.10 -0.31
CA TYR A 287 -6.15 -8.00 -1.28
C TYR A 287 -7.50 -7.43 -1.66
N ALA A 288 -7.51 -6.14 -2.02
CA ALA A 288 -8.64 -5.58 -2.76
C ALA A 288 -8.59 -6.08 -4.21
N VAL A 289 -9.72 -6.59 -4.71
CA VAL A 289 -9.89 -6.96 -6.12
C VAL A 289 -10.81 -5.96 -6.78
N SER A 290 -10.27 -5.26 -7.77
CA SER A 290 -11.01 -4.30 -8.58
C SER A 290 -11.63 -4.99 -9.78
N ARG A 291 -12.80 -4.48 -10.22
CA ARG A 291 -13.45 -4.92 -11.46
C ARG A 291 -12.57 -4.72 -12.70
N SER A 292 -11.79 -3.63 -12.74
CA SER A 292 -11.03 -3.23 -13.93
C SER A 292 -9.55 -3.63 -13.87
N LEU A 293 -9.00 -3.77 -12.65
CA LEU A 293 -7.58 -4.09 -12.43
C LEU A 293 -7.34 -5.53 -11.93
N GLY A 294 -8.39 -6.27 -11.57
CA GLY A 294 -8.24 -7.53 -10.84
C GLY A 294 -7.55 -7.27 -9.50
N ALA A 295 -6.64 -8.16 -9.08
CA ALA A 295 -5.75 -7.96 -7.93
C ALA A 295 -4.37 -7.38 -8.31
N ASN A 296 -4.17 -6.98 -9.57
CA ASN A 296 -2.85 -6.66 -10.12
C ASN A 296 -2.52 -5.15 -10.07
N PHE A 297 -2.54 -4.59 -8.87
CA PHE A 297 -2.26 -3.17 -8.64
C PHE A 297 -1.68 -2.92 -7.25
N ARG A 298 -1.09 -1.74 -7.06
CA ARG A 298 -0.64 -1.24 -5.75
C ARG A 298 -1.47 -0.05 -5.33
N LEU A 299 -1.56 0.15 -4.02
CA LEU A 299 -2.31 1.25 -3.42
C LEU A 299 -1.36 2.29 -2.82
N SER A 300 -1.76 3.55 -2.95
CA SER A 300 -1.36 4.63 -2.05
C SER A 300 -2.58 5.46 -1.68
N CYS A 301 -2.48 6.28 -0.64
CA CYS A 301 -3.60 7.08 -0.16
C CYS A 301 -3.12 8.47 0.25
N VAL A 302 -4.02 9.45 0.20
CA VAL A 302 -3.87 10.74 0.87
C VAL A 302 -5.04 10.95 1.80
N THR A 303 -4.81 11.17 3.09
CA THR A 303 -5.87 11.56 4.03
C THR A 303 -5.94 13.08 4.14
N THR A 304 -7.11 13.64 4.37
CA THR A 304 -7.32 15.10 4.42
C THR A 304 -8.63 15.51 5.10
N ASP A 305 -8.67 16.74 5.59
CA ASP A 305 -9.89 17.44 6.04
C ASP A 305 -10.53 18.32 4.96
N MET A 306 -9.99 18.32 3.74
CA MET A 306 -10.64 19.01 2.62
C MET A 306 -12.07 18.47 2.46
N PRO A 307 -13.10 19.33 2.39
CA PRO A 307 -14.47 18.91 2.12
C PRO A 307 -14.56 18.25 0.75
N LEU A 308 -14.85 16.95 0.73
CA LEU A 308 -14.89 16.13 -0.46
C LEU A 308 -16.15 15.26 -0.45
N GLU A 309 -16.84 15.17 -1.58
CA GLU A 309 -17.89 14.18 -1.80
C GLU A 309 -17.26 12.77 -1.90
N HIS A 310 -17.79 11.84 -1.11
CA HIS A 310 -17.34 10.45 -1.06
C HIS A 310 -17.98 9.62 -2.18
N ASP A 311 -17.19 8.70 -2.74
CA ASP A 311 -17.71 7.50 -3.38
C ASP A 311 -18.28 6.55 -2.30
N GLY A 312 -18.67 5.34 -2.70
CA GLY A 312 -19.09 4.31 -1.76
C GLY A 312 -18.58 2.93 -2.15
N PRO A 313 -18.75 1.94 -1.25
CA PRO A 313 -18.40 0.56 -1.50
C PRO A 313 -19.09 0.00 -2.75
N ILE A 314 -18.54 -1.08 -3.29
CA ILE A 314 -19.07 -1.75 -4.48
C ILE A 314 -19.27 -3.24 -4.23
N ASP A 315 -20.23 -3.83 -4.94
CA ASP A 315 -20.39 -5.28 -5.05
C ASP A 315 -20.08 -5.75 -6.48
N ILE A 316 -19.06 -6.60 -6.59
CA ILE A 316 -18.62 -7.27 -7.81
C ILE A 316 -18.71 -8.80 -7.69
N GLY A 317 -19.34 -9.31 -6.61
CA GLY A 317 -19.51 -10.73 -6.32
C GLY A 317 -18.25 -11.41 -5.77
N MET A 318 -17.31 -10.66 -5.20
CA MET A 318 -16.01 -11.21 -4.80
C MET A 318 -16.11 -12.19 -3.64
N GLN A 319 -17.02 -11.96 -2.67
CA GLN A 319 -17.19 -12.86 -1.53
C GLN A 319 -17.61 -14.27 -1.99
N ASP A 320 -18.71 -14.36 -2.75
CA ASP A 320 -19.23 -15.62 -3.32
C ASP A 320 -18.20 -16.33 -4.21
N PHE A 321 -17.48 -15.58 -5.04
CA PHE A 321 -16.43 -16.15 -5.88
C PHE A 321 -15.27 -16.72 -5.04
N CYS A 322 -14.83 -15.98 -4.02
CA CYS A 322 -13.71 -16.39 -3.17
C CYS A 322 -14.04 -17.63 -2.34
N GLU A 323 -15.27 -17.80 -1.88
CA GLU A 323 -15.76 -19.00 -1.18
C GLU A 323 -15.52 -20.28 -1.99
N LYS A 324 -15.78 -20.22 -3.29
CA LYS A 324 -15.71 -21.36 -4.22
C LYS A 324 -14.32 -21.58 -4.81
N CYS A 325 -13.63 -20.51 -5.20
CA CYS A 325 -12.42 -20.59 -6.02
C CYS A 325 -11.20 -21.20 -5.30
N ARG A 326 -10.85 -20.69 -4.11
CA ARG A 326 -9.70 -21.11 -3.27
C ARG A 326 -8.33 -21.19 -3.95
N LYS A 327 -8.18 -20.74 -5.20
CA LYS A 327 -6.93 -20.85 -5.98
C LYS A 327 -5.73 -20.22 -5.29
N CYS A 328 -5.89 -19.05 -4.66
CA CYS A 328 -4.80 -18.40 -3.93
C CYS A 328 -4.30 -19.24 -2.75
N ALA A 329 -5.21 -19.82 -1.96
CA ALA A 329 -4.86 -20.68 -0.83
C ALA A 329 -4.16 -21.97 -1.30
N THR A 330 -4.65 -22.60 -2.38
CA THR A 330 -4.04 -23.82 -2.92
C THR A 330 -2.64 -23.59 -3.49
N ASN A 331 -2.36 -22.41 -4.03
CA ASN A 331 -1.07 -22.11 -4.69
C ASN A 331 -0.12 -21.28 -3.82
N CYS A 332 -0.49 -20.97 -2.58
CA CYS A 332 0.38 -20.22 -1.67
C CYS A 332 1.63 -21.06 -1.35
N PRO A 333 2.85 -20.59 -1.66
CA PRO A 333 4.07 -21.33 -1.34
C PRO A 333 4.31 -21.50 0.16
N ALA A 334 3.67 -20.67 0.99
CA ALA A 334 3.79 -20.70 2.44
C ALA A 334 2.76 -21.63 3.13
N GLY A 335 1.84 -22.23 2.36
CA GLY A 335 0.65 -22.93 2.89
C GLY A 335 -0.47 -21.97 3.28
#